data_AF-A0AAD4VHM3-F1
#
_entry.id   AF-A0AAD4VHM3-F1
#
_cell.length_a   1.000
_cell.length_b   1.000
_cell.length_c   1.000
_cell.angle_alpha   90.00
_cell.angle_beta   90.00
_cell.angle_gamma   90.00
#
_symmetry.space_group_name_H-M   'P 1'
#
loop_
_entity.id
_entity.type
_entity.pdbx_description
1 polymer ?
#
loop_
_entity_poly.entity_id
_entity_poly.type
_entity_poly.pdbx_seq_one_letter_code
_entity_poly.pdbx_strand_id
1 'polypeptide(L)'
;MYLPGLRENLLSVGQMDEHGYFLVFGEGKCKVFDSSSINCLIIRVPMKKNKCYPLSFLVENQLLMKASITHCTWTWHKRLGHLHFRGLKQLKDKDMVHGLPQLEEKSGVCEGCQFGKQHRNSFLKGQALRASVPLELIHVDLYGPMRNESIAGNKYFMLLIDDYTRMIWMYFLRNKS
;
A
#
# COMPACT_ATOMS: atom_id res chain seq x y z
N MET A 1 36.51 27.62 -6.26
CA MET A 1 37.74 28.24 -5.72
C MET A 1 37.74 28.02 -4.21
N TYR A 2 38.71 27.27 -3.68
CA TYR A 2 38.84 27.03 -2.23
C TYR A 2 39.97 27.91 -1.70
N LEU A 3 39.65 28.81 -0.76
CA LEU A 3 40.61 29.71 -0.10
C LEU A 3 40.75 29.26 1.36
N PRO A 4 41.87 28.65 1.76
CA PRO A 4 42.04 27.99 3.07
C PRO A 4 41.95 28.88 4.33
N GLY A 5 41.63 30.17 4.19
CA GLY A 5 41.43 31.11 5.30
C GLY A 5 40.03 31.72 5.39
N LEU A 6 39.14 31.42 4.44
CA LEU A 6 37.80 32.00 4.40
C LEU A 6 36.81 31.06 5.10
N ARG A 7 36.27 31.51 6.24
CA ARG A 7 35.29 30.73 7.02
C ARG A 7 33.86 30.76 6.45
N GLU A 8 33.65 31.50 5.37
CA GLU A 8 32.35 31.78 4.78
C GLU A 8 32.27 31.25 3.34
N ASN A 9 31.09 30.80 2.93
CA ASN A 9 30.84 30.39 1.55
C ASN A 9 30.74 31.62 0.64
N LEU A 10 31.40 31.56 -0.52
CA LEU A 10 31.25 32.56 -1.58
C LEU A 10 30.24 32.07 -2.61
N LEU A 11 29.30 32.94 -2.96
CA LEU A 11 28.36 32.70 -4.05
C LEU A 11 28.91 33.36 -5.33
N SER A 12 29.05 32.57 -6.40
CA SER A 12 29.58 33.05 -7.67
C SER A 12 28.50 33.76 -8.47
N VAL A 13 28.72 35.03 -8.82
CA VAL A 13 27.81 35.81 -9.67
C VAL A 13 27.64 35.15 -11.04
N GLY A 14 28.72 34.65 -11.65
CA GLY A 14 28.64 33.99 -12.96
C GLY A 14 27.83 32.70 -12.94
N GLN A 15 27.91 31.93 -11.84
CA GLN A 15 27.09 30.72 -11.70
C GLN A 15 25.61 31.05 -11.53
N MET A 16 25.30 32.15 -10.84
CA MET A 16 23.93 32.61 -10.71
C MET A 16 23.34 33.06 -12.05
N ASP A 17 24.12 33.77 -12.86
CA ASP A 17 23.74 34.20 -14.21
C ASP A 17 23.47 33.01 -15.14
N GLU A 18 24.35 32.00 -15.14
CA GLU A 18 24.16 30.74 -15.89
C GLU A 18 22.87 29.99 -15.51
N HIS A 19 22.41 30.13 -14.26
CA HIS A 19 21.21 29.48 -13.75
C HIS A 19 19.95 30.35 -13.84
N GLY A 20 20.01 31.48 -14.57
CA GLY A 20 18.87 32.33 -14.86
C GLY A 20 18.52 33.35 -13.77
N TYR A 21 19.41 33.55 -12.79
CA TYR A 21 19.23 34.58 -11.77
C TYR A 21 19.80 35.92 -12.22
N PHE A 22 19.07 36.99 -11.94
CA PHE A 22 19.46 38.35 -12.30
C PHE A 22 19.87 39.13 -11.06
N LEU A 23 21.08 39.68 -11.06
CA LEU A 23 21.61 40.46 -9.95
C LEU A 23 21.67 41.95 -10.31
N VAL A 24 21.05 42.79 -9.48
CA VAL A 24 21.08 44.25 -9.61
C VAL A 24 21.79 44.84 -8.41
N PHE A 25 22.92 45.51 -8.67
CA PHE A 25 23.72 46.21 -7.67
C PHE A 25 23.49 47.71 -7.77
N GLY A 26 23.18 48.36 -6.64
CA GLY A 26 22.94 49.80 -6.60
C GLY A 26 22.42 50.26 -5.24
N GLU A 27 22.55 51.55 -4.94
CA GLU A 27 22.04 52.15 -3.69
C GLU A 27 22.55 51.45 -2.40
N GLY A 28 23.78 50.91 -2.45
CA GLY A 28 24.36 50.15 -1.35
C GLY A 28 23.65 48.81 -1.06
N LYS A 29 22.92 48.24 -2.04
CA LYS A 29 22.20 46.97 -1.93
C LYS A 29 22.43 46.10 -3.16
N CYS A 30 22.29 44.79 -2.98
CA CYS A 30 22.21 43.79 -4.05
C CYS A 30 20.79 43.22 -4.04
N LYS A 31 20.14 43.15 -5.20
CA LYS A 31 18.84 42.52 -5.41
C LYS A 31 19.02 41.34 -6.34
N VAL A 32 18.48 40.18 -5.99
CA VAL A 32 18.52 38.95 -6.80
C VAL A 32 17.10 38.61 -7.26
N PHE A 33 16.93 38.35 -8.55
CA PHE A 33 15.65 38.03 -9.17
C PHE A 33 15.70 36.67 -9.87
N ASP A 34 14.55 35.99 -9.93
CA ASP A 34 14.40 34.63 -10.50
C ASP A 34 14.27 34.59 -12.03
N SER A 35 14.07 35.75 -12.66
CA SER A 35 13.90 35.85 -14.10
C SER A 35 14.31 37.21 -14.64
N SER A 36 14.54 37.24 -15.95
CA SER A 36 14.93 38.45 -16.70
C SER A 36 13.88 39.56 -16.66
N SER A 37 12.63 39.21 -16.33
CA SER A 37 11.55 40.18 -16.15
C SER A 37 11.70 41.03 -14.88
N ILE A 38 12.62 40.70 -13.96
CA ILE A 38 12.87 41.45 -12.70
C ILE A 38 11.58 41.59 -11.85
N ASN A 39 10.58 40.73 -12.08
CA ASN A 39 9.29 40.81 -11.39
C ASN A 39 9.27 40.04 -10.06
N CYS A 40 10.09 39.01 -9.94
CA CYS A 40 10.17 38.16 -8.74
C CYS A 40 11.47 38.44 -7.99
N LEU A 41 11.43 39.31 -6.98
CA LEU A 41 12.57 39.58 -6.10
C LEU A 41 12.72 38.43 -5.10
N ILE A 42 13.83 37.69 -5.19
CA ILE A 42 14.13 36.58 -4.29
C ILE A 42 14.78 37.11 -3.01
N ILE A 43 15.83 37.93 -3.16
CA ILE A 43 16.64 38.37 -2.02
C ILE A 43 17.06 39.82 -2.20
N ARG A 44 17.05 40.58 -1.09
CA ARG A 44 17.63 41.92 -1.00
C ARG A 44 18.68 41.95 0.11
N VAL A 45 19.92 42.22 -0.27
CA VAL A 45 21.07 42.19 0.64
C VAL A 45 21.68 43.59 0.77
N PRO A 46 21.76 44.19 1.97
CA PRO A 46 22.49 45.43 2.18
C PRO A 46 24.00 45.20 2.17
N MET A 47 24.74 46.13 1.60
CA MET A 47 26.20 46.13 1.60
C MET A 47 26.73 46.46 3.00
N LYS A 48 27.65 45.63 3.51
CA LYS A 48 28.39 45.94 4.76
C LYS A 48 29.55 46.91 4.49
N LYS A 49 30.14 47.44 5.57
CA LYS A 49 31.30 48.37 5.50
C LYS A 49 32.49 47.80 4.72
N ASN A 50 32.65 46.48 4.71
CA ASN A 50 33.69 45.78 3.94
C ASN A 50 33.35 45.58 2.46
N LYS A 51 32.31 46.24 1.93
CA LYS A 51 31.82 46.11 0.54
C LYS A 51 31.32 44.72 0.16
N CYS A 52 31.07 43.85 1.15
CA CYS A 52 30.48 42.55 0.91
C CYS A 52 28.95 42.58 1.08
N TYR A 53 28.28 41.67 0.39
CA TYR A 53 26.84 41.44 0.48
C TYR A 53 26.59 40.11 1.21
N PRO A 54 26.53 40.09 2.54
CA PRO A 54 26.38 38.85 3.30
C PRO A 54 24.97 38.28 3.15
N LEU A 55 24.88 37.04 2.67
CA LEU A 55 23.64 36.28 2.63
C LEU A 55 23.50 35.49 3.93
N SER A 56 22.62 35.95 4.82
CA SER A 56 22.18 35.14 5.96
C SER A 56 20.89 34.45 5.58
N PHE A 57 20.98 33.17 5.20
CA PHE A 57 19.80 32.32 5.19
C PHE A 57 19.44 32.08 6.65
N LEU A 58 18.38 32.71 7.14
CA LEU A 58 17.70 32.14 8.28
C LEU A 58 17.20 30.79 7.79
N VAL A 59 17.83 29.71 8.26
CA VAL A 59 17.18 28.41 8.24
C VAL A 59 16.06 28.50 9.28
N GLU A 60 15.03 29.31 8.98
CA GLU A 60 13.72 29.07 9.55
C GLU A 60 13.38 27.67 9.09
N ASN A 61 13.31 26.75 10.07
CA ASN A 61 12.98 25.33 9.93
C ASN A 61 12.34 25.08 8.58
N GLN A 62 13.08 24.43 7.67
CA GLN A 62 12.63 24.10 6.33
C GLN A 62 11.11 23.97 6.34
N LEU A 63 10.40 24.95 5.78
CA LEU A 63 9.05 24.73 5.31
C LEU A 63 9.24 23.74 4.18
N LEU A 64 9.39 22.48 4.57
CA LEU A 64 9.23 21.32 3.72
C LEU A 64 7.90 21.60 3.06
N MET A 65 7.93 22.01 1.79
CA MET A 65 6.77 21.90 0.92
C MET A 65 6.54 20.41 0.78
N LYS A 66 5.96 19.82 1.83
CA LYS A 66 5.43 18.49 1.81
C LYS A 66 4.35 18.60 0.77
N ALA A 67 4.56 17.99 -0.39
CA ALA A 67 3.47 17.78 -1.32
C ALA A 67 2.33 17.22 -0.48
N SER A 68 1.26 18.00 -0.31
CA SER A 68 0.10 17.56 0.42
C SER A 68 -0.62 16.58 -0.48
N ILE A 69 -0.03 15.40 -0.65
CA ILE A 69 -0.78 14.24 -1.06
C ILE A 69 -1.68 13.99 0.13
N THR A 70 -2.88 14.57 0.08
CA THR A 70 -4.00 14.12 0.88
C THR A 70 -4.19 12.66 0.54
N HIS A 71 -3.49 11.79 1.28
CA HIS A 71 -3.61 10.35 1.09
C HIS A 71 -5.05 10.00 1.45
N CYS A 72 -5.87 9.82 0.42
CA CYS A 72 -7.26 9.45 0.63
C CYS A 72 -7.31 8.13 1.43
N THR A 73 -8.36 7.97 2.24
CA THR A 73 -8.60 6.76 3.04
C THR A 73 -8.48 5.47 2.21
N TRP A 74 -8.81 5.55 0.91
CA TRP A 74 -8.67 4.47 -0.06
C TRP A 74 -7.23 3.98 -0.28
N THR A 75 -6.26 4.89 -0.22
CA THR A 75 -4.84 4.55 -0.35
C THR A 75 -4.39 3.70 0.83
N TRP A 76 -4.78 4.09 2.04
CA TRP A 76 -4.45 3.34 3.26
C TRP A 76 -5.20 2.01 3.35
N HIS A 77 -6.44 1.96 2.89
CA HIS A 77 -7.18 0.71 2.69
C HIS A 77 -6.40 -0.30 1.85
N LYS A 78 -5.87 0.12 0.69
CA LYS A 78 -5.06 -0.76 -0.17
C LYS A 78 -3.72 -1.13 0.46
N ARG A 79 -2.99 -0.16 1.03
CA ARG A 79 -1.66 -0.36 1.65
C ARG A 79 -1.70 -1.33 2.84
N LEU A 80 -2.79 -1.33 3.61
CA LEU A 80 -2.97 -2.19 4.77
C LEU A 80 -3.74 -3.48 4.43
N GLY A 81 -3.58 -3.99 3.21
CA GLY A 81 -4.13 -5.29 2.81
C GLY A 81 -5.65 -5.33 2.80
N HIS A 82 -6.29 -4.27 2.29
CA HIS A 82 -7.75 -4.18 2.18
C HIS A 82 -8.50 -4.20 3.53
N LEU A 83 -7.88 -3.60 4.56
CA LEU A 83 -8.49 -3.41 5.88
C LEU A 83 -9.77 -2.57 5.77
N HIS A 84 -10.82 -2.98 6.47
CA HIS A 84 -12.10 -2.27 6.45
C HIS A 84 -11.95 -0.81 6.92
N PHE A 85 -12.70 0.13 6.31
CA PHE A 85 -12.60 1.57 6.63
C PHE A 85 -12.82 1.89 8.11
N ARG A 86 -13.76 1.19 8.76
CA ARG A 86 -13.95 1.28 10.22
C ARG A 86 -12.70 0.84 11.01
N GLY A 87 -12.00 -0.19 10.53
CA GLY A 87 -10.75 -0.65 11.14
C GLY A 87 -9.63 0.39 10.99
N LEU A 88 -9.49 0.99 9.80
CA LEU A 88 -8.55 2.10 9.58
C LEU A 88 -8.82 3.28 10.52
N LYS A 89 -10.08 3.65 10.70
CA LYS A 89 -10.48 4.70 11.64
C LYS A 89 -10.11 4.32 13.07
N GLN A 90 -10.43 3.10 13.51
CA GLN A 90 -10.07 2.61 14.84
C GLN A 90 -8.57 2.61 15.10
N LEU A 91 -7.75 2.21 14.12
CA LEU A 91 -6.29 2.26 14.24
C LEU A 91 -5.80 3.67 14.54
N LYS A 92 -6.40 4.69 13.91
CA LYS A 92 -6.07 6.09 14.16
C LYS A 92 -6.62 6.59 15.49
N ASP A 93 -7.91 6.39 15.74
CA ASP A 93 -8.62 6.91 16.92
C ASP A 93 -8.05 6.36 18.24
N LYS A 94 -7.56 5.12 18.22
CA LYS A 94 -6.95 4.46 19.39
C LYS A 94 -5.43 4.56 19.42
N ASP A 95 -4.84 5.36 18.53
CA ASP A 95 -3.39 5.54 18.37
C ASP A 95 -2.60 4.21 18.34
N MET A 96 -3.15 3.22 17.63
CA MET A 96 -2.56 1.86 17.56
C MET A 96 -1.41 1.76 16.55
N VAL A 97 -1.21 2.81 15.74
CA VAL A 97 -0.20 2.86 14.67
C VAL A 97 0.40 4.26 14.55
N HIS A 98 1.71 4.33 14.38
CA HIS A 98 2.40 5.59 14.12
C HIS A 98 2.37 5.95 12.63
N GLY A 99 2.24 7.25 12.32
CA GLY A 99 2.35 7.78 10.96
C GLY A 99 1.08 7.69 10.10
N LEU A 100 -0.02 7.13 10.62
CA LEU A 100 -1.31 7.18 9.94
C LEU A 100 -1.89 8.61 10.03
N PRO A 101 -2.19 9.28 8.90
CA PRO A 101 -2.76 10.62 8.91
C PRO A 101 -4.21 10.59 9.42
N GLN A 102 -4.79 11.77 9.67
CA GLN A 102 -6.22 11.86 9.92
C GLN A 102 -6.98 11.40 8.68
N LEU A 103 -7.80 10.36 8.82
CA LEU A 103 -8.55 9.78 7.71
C LEU A 103 -9.99 10.30 7.72
N GLU A 104 -10.51 10.62 6.54
CA GLU A 104 -11.93 10.91 6.39
C GLU A 104 -12.75 9.63 6.58
N GLU A 105 -13.91 9.77 7.22
CA GLU A 105 -14.92 8.72 7.18
C GLU A 105 -15.36 8.51 5.73
N LYS A 106 -15.12 7.30 5.24
CA LYS A 106 -15.58 6.86 3.93
C LYS A 106 -16.40 5.59 4.11
N SER A 107 -17.59 5.61 3.55
CA SER A 107 -18.37 4.43 3.22
C SER A 107 -18.23 4.21 1.72
N GLY A 108 -17.78 3.02 1.33
CA GLY A 108 -17.58 2.67 -0.07
C GLY A 108 -17.30 1.18 -0.19
N VAL A 109 -17.74 0.60 -1.30
CA VAL A 109 -17.49 -0.81 -1.61
C VAL A 109 -16.23 -0.89 -2.45
N CYS A 110 -15.20 -1.56 -1.91
CA CYS A 110 -14.03 -1.90 -2.70
C CYS A 110 -14.33 -3.18 -3.48
N GLU A 111 -14.27 -3.11 -4.81
CA GLU A 111 -14.50 -4.25 -5.70
C GLU A 111 -13.62 -5.47 -5.34
N GLY A 112 -12.33 -5.26 -5.13
CA GLY A 112 -11.41 -6.34 -4.69
C GLY A 112 -11.78 -6.94 -3.32
N CYS A 113 -12.28 -6.12 -2.39
CA CYS A 113 -12.81 -6.65 -1.12
C CYS A 113 -14.10 -7.43 -1.32
N GLN A 114 -14.98 -6.96 -2.20
CA GLN A 114 -16.25 -7.59 -2.46
C GLN A 114 -16.03 -9.01 -2.97
N PHE A 115 -15.19 -9.18 -4.00
CA PHE A 115 -14.85 -10.51 -4.50
C PHE A 115 -14.03 -11.33 -3.49
N GLY A 116 -13.04 -10.73 -2.82
CA GLY A 116 -12.18 -11.44 -1.88
C GLY A 116 -12.85 -11.86 -0.57
N LYS A 117 -13.93 -11.18 -0.16
CA LYS A 117 -14.70 -11.48 1.07
C LYS A 117 -16.09 -12.05 0.77
N GLN A 118 -16.39 -12.32 -0.50
CA GLN A 118 -17.66 -12.93 -0.87
C GLN A 118 -17.73 -14.35 -0.30
N HIS A 119 -18.69 -14.58 0.59
CA HIS A 119 -19.00 -15.94 1.03
C HIS A 119 -19.85 -16.63 -0.04
N ARG A 120 -19.70 -17.96 -0.16
CA ARG A 120 -20.63 -18.77 -0.94
C ARG A 120 -22.03 -18.64 -0.33
N ASN A 121 -23.04 -18.39 -1.16
CA ASN A 121 -24.44 -18.37 -0.71
C ASN A 121 -24.75 -19.62 0.13
N SER A 122 -25.62 -19.45 1.14
CA SER A 122 -26.06 -20.57 1.97
C SER A 122 -26.68 -21.66 1.10
N PHE A 123 -26.32 -22.91 1.37
CA PHE A 123 -27.00 -24.05 0.78
C PHE A 123 -28.48 -24.06 1.22
N LEU A 124 -29.37 -24.33 0.28
CA LEU A 124 -30.80 -24.43 0.56
C LEU A 124 -31.03 -25.61 1.52
N LYS A 125 -31.43 -25.31 2.75
CA LYS A 125 -31.76 -26.32 3.76
C LYS A 125 -33.01 -27.08 3.30
N GLY A 126 -32.94 -28.40 3.25
CA GLY A 126 -34.09 -29.27 2.93
C GLY A 126 -34.32 -29.57 1.44
N GLN A 127 -33.44 -29.15 0.53
CA GLN A 127 -33.56 -29.47 -0.90
C GLN A 127 -32.67 -30.62 -1.39
N ALA A 128 -31.85 -31.22 -0.50
CA ALA A 128 -31.16 -32.44 -0.85
C ALA A 128 -32.21 -33.56 -0.96
N LEU A 129 -32.59 -33.90 -2.19
CA LEU A 129 -33.45 -35.04 -2.48
C LEU A 129 -32.75 -36.28 -1.93
N ARG A 130 -33.38 -36.93 -0.96
CA ARG A 130 -32.96 -38.24 -0.48
C ARG A 130 -33.54 -39.30 -1.40
N ALA A 131 -32.79 -40.36 -1.65
CA ALA A 131 -33.33 -41.56 -2.29
C ALA A 131 -34.57 -42.05 -1.53
N SER A 132 -35.57 -42.52 -2.28
CA SER A 132 -36.84 -43.09 -1.81
C SER A 132 -36.85 -44.62 -1.88
N VAL A 133 -35.97 -45.23 -2.68
CA VAL A 133 -35.82 -46.69 -2.77
C VAL A 133 -34.34 -47.12 -2.71
N PRO A 134 -34.03 -48.37 -2.29
CA PRO A 134 -32.66 -48.88 -2.29
C PRO A 134 -32.01 -48.78 -3.67
N LEU A 135 -30.72 -48.41 -3.71
CA LEU A 135 -29.88 -48.32 -4.90
C LEU A 135 -30.29 -47.24 -5.91
N GLU A 136 -31.20 -46.32 -5.55
CA GLU A 136 -31.58 -45.18 -6.40
C GLU A 136 -30.45 -44.13 -6.52
N LEU A 137 -29.71 -43.91 -5.42
CA LEU A 137 -28.58 -42.97 -5.37
C LEU A 137 -27.45 -43.59 -4.54
N ILE A 138 -26.29 -43.75 -5.17
CA ILE A 138 -25.06 -44.23 -4.53
C ILE A 138 -24.02 -43.13 -4.58
N HIS A 139 -23.53 -42.73 -3.40
CA HIS A 139 -22.39 -41.82 -3.27
C HIS A 139 -21.10 -42.63 -3.34
N VAL A 140 -20.23 -42.31 -4.28
CA VAL A 140 -18.94 -43.00 -4.47
C VAL A 140 -17.81 -42.03 -4.21
N ASP A 141 -16.87 -42.42 -3.35
CA ASP A 141 -15.63 -41.68 -3.11
C ASP A 141 -14.42 -42.60 -3.20
N LEU A 142 -13.29 -42.06 -3.65
CA LEU A 142 -12.03 -42.80 -3.78
C LEU A 142 -10.95 -42.10 -2.97
N TYR A 143 -10.47 -42.77 -1.93
CA TYR A 143 -9.39 -42.28 -1.11
C TYR A 143 -8.06 -42.93 -1.52
N GLY A 144 -7.01 -42.12 -1.64
CA GLY A 144 -5.64 -42.56 -1.86
C GLY A 144 -4.88 -41.72 -2.92
N PRO A 145 -3.59 -41.99 -3.15
CA PRO A 145 -2.81 -43.07 -2.55
C PRO A 145 -2.50 -42.82 -1.06
N MET A 146 -2.67 -43.86 -0.25
CA MET A 146 -2.28 -43.88 1.15
C MET A 146 -0.75 -43.91 1.26
N ARG A 147 -0.21 -43.27 2.31
CA ARG A 147 1.22 -43.28 2.60
C ARG A 147 1.77 -44.70 2.80
N ASN A 148 0.99 -45.55 3.47
CA ASN A 148 1.34 -46.94 3.75
C ASN A 148 0.39 -47.86 2.99
N GLU A 149 0.95 -48.92 2.42
CA GLU A 149 0.18 -49.99 1.82
C GLU A 149 -0.52 -50.83 2.90
N SER A 150 -1.69 -51.37 2.57
CA SER A 150 -2.30 -52.40 3.41
C SER A 150 -1.51 -53.71 3.34
N ILE A 151 -1.85 -54.67 4.21
CA ILE A 151 -1.24 -56.02 4.20
C ILE A 151 -1.34 -56.69 2.82
N ALA A 152 -2.39 -56.39 2.05
CA ALA A 152 -2.62 -56.94 0.71
C ALA A 152 -1.98 -56.10 -0.44
N GLY A 153 -1.19 -55.08 -0.11
CA GLY A 153 -0.54 -54.18 -1.07
C GLY A 153 -1.46 -53.11 -1.65
N ASN A 154 -2.60 -52.82 -1.01
CA ASN A 154 -3.54 -51.82 -1.50
C ASN A 154 -3.14 -50.41 -1.06
N LYS A 155 -3.25 -49.43 -1.98
CA LYS A 155 -2.93 -48.00 -1.76
C LYS A 155 -4.17 -47.12 -1.75
N TYR A 156 -5.32 -47.65 -2.15
CA TYR A 156 -6.55 -46.91 -2.26
C TYR A 156 -7.69 -47.71 -1.62
N PHE A 157 -8.75 -47.01 -1.24
CA PHE A 157 -10.04 -47.65 -1.02
C PHE A 157 -11.14 -46.83 -1.68
N MET A 158 -12.10 -47.53 -2.27
CA MET A 158 -13.33 -46.97 -2.82
C MET A 158 -14.46 -47.19 -1.81
N LEU A 159 -15.16 -46.12 -1.47
CA LEU A 159 -16.31 -46.12 -0.58
C LEU A 159 -17.58 -45.93 -1.42
N LEU A 160 -18.52 -46.86 -1.29
CA LEU A 160 -19.85 -46.74 -1.90
C LEU A 160 -20.88 -46.69 -0.78
N ILE A 161 -21.71 -45.66 -0.79
CA ILE A 161 -22.74 -45.44 0.23
C ILE A 161 -24.09 -45.34 -0.49
N ASP A 162 -24.98 -46.27 -0.22
CA ASP A 162 -26.38 -46.15 -0.66
C ASP A 162 -27.10 -45.08 0.17
N ASP A 163 -27.71 -44.09 -0.49
CA ASP A 163 -28.32 -42.94 0.19
C ASP A 163 -29.62 -43.31 0.94
N TYR A 164 -30.35 -44.32 0.47
CA TYR A 164 -31.59 -44.77 1.09
C TYR A 164 -31.30 -45.58 2.37
N THR A 165 -30.69 -46.76 2.20
CA THR A 165 -30.42 -47.74 3.26
C THR A 165 -29.28 -47.36 4.19
N ARG A 166 -28.40 -46.43 3.77
CA ARG A 166 -27.12 -46.13 4.44
C ARG A 166 -26.16 -47.32 4.50
N MET A 167 -26.37 -48.34 3.67
CA MET A 167 -25.42 -49.44 3.50
C MET A 167 -24.12 -48.92 2.89
N ILE A 168 -23.00 -49.41 3.42
CA ILE A 168 -21.66 -48.99 3.03
C ILE A 168 -20.91 -50.21 2.51
N TRP A 169 -20.33 -50.09 1.32
CA TRP A 169 -19.37 -51.04 0.78
C TRP A 169 -18.01 -50.37 0.66
N MET A 170 -16.96 -51.11 1.02
CA MET A 170 -15.58 -50.65 0.91
C MET A 170 -14.78 -51.64 0.08
N TYR A 171 -14.11 -51.16 -0.96
CA TYR A 171 -13.25 -51.95 -1.83
C TYR A 171 -11.83 -51.42 -1.78
N PHE A 172 -10.87 -52.28 -1.43
CA PHE A 172 -9.46 -51.92 -1.43
C PHE A 172 -8.85 -52.15 -2.81
N LEU A 173 -8.06 -51.18 -3.29
CA LEU A 173 -7.45 -51.20 -4.61
C LEU A 173 -5.95 -50.95 -4.55
N ARG A 174 -5.19 -51.66 -5.40
CA ARG A 174 -3.73 -51.47 -5.53
C ARG A 174 -3.38 -50.22 -6.31
N ASN A 175 -4.11 -49.97 -7.39
CA ASN A 175 -3.87 -48.88 -8.32
C ASN A 175 -5.17 -48.10 -8.56
N LYS A 176 -5.03 -46.81 -8.86
CA LYS A 176 -6.07 -46.00 -9.48
C LYS A 176 -5.91 -46.15 -11.00
N SER A 177 -6.91 -46.72 -11.67
CA SER A 177 -6.96 -46.79 -13.14
C SER A 177 -7.05 -45.40 -13.77
#